data_AF-A0A535MYF5-F1
#
_entry.id   AF-A0A535MYF5-F1
#
_cell.length_a   1.000
_cell.length_b   1.000
_cell.length_c   1.000
_cell.angle_alpha   90.00
_cell.angle_beta   90.00
_cell.angle_gamma   90.00
#
_symmetry.space_group_name_H-M   'P 1'
#
loop_
_entity.id
_entity.type
_entity.pdbx_description
1 polymer ?
#
loop_
_entity_poly.entity_id
_entity_poly.type
_entity_poly.pdbx_seq_one_letter_code
_entity_poly.pdbx_strand_id
1 'polypeptide(L)'
;MSLRSHLGAFLILSAALSGAGAGILMVSPSQRIEVSTLEIDGHPVPSAGQALASSRPRVMATLSHPIPSGLWSVAVDGRRLPIPSGDRSLGRLAIAVPDAFQPGSRHLLEIAAGPARRRAPFTVIRPLEAAISTRLHDLQAAATVNLLTTVQFSRPVKDRVLAEDLIEVPGEASGFRWVDPRTVQVTSSGIPLGAHVSASVDDGILDVAGSWTTVTRTAEITVPAQITQLAPGRLANLYYVNTPDAHAALFAHLDQIDMLSPNWYVANADGSLTASAYQDVIDAAHAHRVQIVPLIQNAGVDPNVAHAILADPARRLGFAARLVQEAKTYGYAGFQLDFEQVRWTDRDLLTALVQDSAAALHAAGLSLSVAVIPRLDGDATSTGDRLDYYHTWSGAYDFPALARAADFLAFMTYDEHNGLTGPGSVAGRPWMRQALDYSLQGVPPGKATLGVPTYYHDWDRAGNLSSSSIDDAMTLAAESGATPVFDPVEDEMHLSYTLYGVHHELWYESGDTISRKLPLIYEYGLRGISVWRLGFEDSSFWNLIPARR
;
A
#
# COMPACT_ATOMS: atom_id res chain seq x y z
N MET A 1 10.90 -56.90 58.52
CA MET A 1 10.47 -56.90 57.11
C MET A 1 11.61 -57.56 56.29
N SER A 2 11.81 -58.88 56.28
CA SER A 2 11.02 -59.96 55.63
C SER A 2 10.91 -59.71 54.11
N LEU A 3 11.40 -60.54 53.17
CA LEU A 3 11.77 -61.95 53.20
C LEU A 3 12.60 -62.30 51.93
N ARG A 4 13.68 -63.09 52.09
CA ARG A 4 14.05 -64.33 51.34
C ARG A 4 14.28 -64.28 49.80
N SER A 5 15.21 -65.03 49.18
CA SER A 5 15.96 -66.23 49.61
C SER A 5 16.88 -66.78 48.50
N HIS A 6 18.01 -67.37 48.95
CA HIS A 6 18.61 -68.68 48.57
C HIS A 6 19.19 -68.90 47.16
N LEU A 7 20.53 -69.13 47.06
CA LEU A 7 21.26 -70.44 47.09
C LEU A 7 20.91 -71.31 45.88
N GLY A 8 21.82 -71.96 45.15
CA GLY A 8 23.24 -72.23 45.32
C GLY A 8 23.76 -72.98 44.06
N ALA A 9 25.07 -72.91 43.82
CA ALA A 9 26.00 -74.06 43.80
C ALA A 9 26.02 -74.91 42.51
N PHE A 10 27.18 -74.99 41.85
CA PHE A 10 28.00 -76.22 41.80
C PHE A 10 29.36 -75.97 41.09
N LEU A 11 30.41 -76.48 41.73
CA LEU A 11 31.82 -76.53 41.34
C LEU A 11 32.12 -77.92 40.76
N ILE A 12 32.72 -78.06 39.57
CA ILE A 12 33.56 -79.21 39.12
C ILE A 12 34.49 -78.68 38.00
N LEU A 13 35.79 -78.49 38.23
CA LEU A 13 36.95 -79.39 38.08
C LEU A 13 37.43 -79.65 36.61
N SER A 14 38.69 -79.28 36.41
CA SER A 14 39.70 -79.54 35.37
C SER A 14 39.61 -80.78 34.47
N ALA A 15 40.01 -80.66 33.19
CA ALA A 15 41.25 -81.26 32.62
C ALA A 15 41.40 -81.04 31.09
N ALA A 16 42.67 -81.08 30.68
CA ALA A 16 43.29 -80.92 29.36
C ALA A 16 42.72 -81.72 28.17
N LEU A 17 42.87 -81.20 26.94
CA LEU A 17 43.80 -81.76 25.92
C LEU A 17 43.84 -80.92 24.61
N SER A 18 45.07 -80.63 24.19
CA SER A 18 45.60 -80.52 22.81
C SER A 18 44.66 -80.60 21.59
N GLY A 19 44.86 -79.69 20.63
CA GLY A 19 44.38 -79.89 19.26
C GLY A 19 44.66 -78.71 18.34
N ALA A 20 45.66 -78.85 17.49
CA ALA A 20 46.13 -77.84 16.56
C ALA A 20 45.06 -77.31 15.59
N GLY A 21 45.05 -75.98 15.45
CA GLY A 21 45.04 -75.29 14.15
C GLY A 21 44.06 -75.75 13.08
N ALA A 22 42.87 -75.17 13.10
CA ALA A 22 42.18 -74.75 11.87
C ALA A 22 41.72 -73.31 12.10
N GLY A 23 42.42 -72.36 11.47
CA GLY A 23 42.07 -70.94 11.52
C GLY A 23 40.75 -70.71 10.81
N ILE A 24 39.64 -70.79 11.55
CA ILE A 24 38.39 -70.15 11.17
C ILE A 24 38.62 -68.66 11.45
N LEU A 25 38.67 -67.86 10.38
CA LEU A 25 38.49 -66.42 10.48
C LEU A 25 37.14 -66.19 11.19
N MET A 26 37.17 -65.93 12.50
CA MET A 26 36.03 -65.34 13.18
C MET A 26 35.90 -63.92 12.63
N VAL A 27 35.05 -63.76 11.62
CA VAL A 27 34.48 -62.46 11.28
C VAL A 27 33.72 -62.02 12.53
N SER A 28 34.28 -61.05 13.26
CA SER A 28 33.60 -60.39 14.37
C SER A 28 32.21 -59.96 13.92
N PRO A 29 31.19 -60.05 14.80
CA PRO A 29 29.82 -59.72 14.43
C PRO A 29 29.81 -58.31 13.86
N SER A 30 29.22 -58.20 12.68
CA SER A 30 29.05 -56.98 11.91
C SER A 30 28.65 -55.81 12.81
N GLN A 31 29.60 -54.92 13.11
CA GLN A 31 29.24 -53.57 13.54
C GLN A 31 28.34 -53.01 12.43
N ARG A 32 27.05 -52.86 12.73
CA ARG A 32 26.11 -52.20 11.82
C ARG A 32 26.59 -50.76 11.69
N ILE A 33 27.25 -50.50 10.58
CA ILE A 33 27.51 -49.15 10.13
C ILE A 33 26.15 -48.52 9.83
N GLU A 34 25.83 -47.46 10.54
CA GLU A 34 24.62 -46.69 10.33
C GLU A 34 24.98 -45.30 9.80
N VAL A 35 24.21 -44.82 8.83
CA VAL A 35 24.22 -43.40 8.46
C VAL A 35 23.45 -42.68 9.56
N SER A 36 24.14 -41.96 10.43
CA SER A 36 23.55 -41.30 11.60
C SER A 36 22.73 -40.08 11.21
N THR A 37 23.26 -39.22 10.34
CA THR A 37 22.50 -38.14 9.69
C THR A 37 22.75 -38.11 8.19
N LEU A 38 21.68 -37.80 7.46
CA LEU A 38 21.73 -37.48 6.04
C LEU A 38 21.12 -36.11 5.91
N GLU A 39 21.86 -35.16 5.39
CA GLU A 39 21.42 -33.79 5.20
C GLU A 39 21.56 -33.41 3.72
N ILE A 40 20.64 -32.60 3.24
CA ILE A 40 20.78 -31.94 1.95
C ILE A 40 20.64 -30.43 2.16
N ASP A 41 21.63 -29.68 1.69
CA ASP A 41 21.77 -28.23 1.92
C ASP A 41 21.66 -27.83 3.40
N GLY A 42 22.16 -28.68 4.30
CA GLY A 42 22.13 -28.46 5.75
C GLY A 42 20.84 -28.92 6.45
N HIS A 43 19.85 -29.43 5.73
CA HIS A 43 18.59 -29.93 6.31
C HIS A 43 18.52 -31.47 6.35
N PRO A 44 18.13 -32.09 7.48
CA PRO A 44 18.02 -33.56 7.58
C PRO A 44 16.96 -34.16 6.65
N VAL A 45 17.33 -35.19 5.88
CA VAL A 45 16.44 -35.92 4.97
C VAL A 45 15.80 -37.10 5.70
N PRO A 46 14.47 -37.11 5.91
CA PRO A 46 13.79 -38.24 6.53
C PRO A 46 13.83 -39.47 5.62
N SER A 47 13.69 -40.66 6.21
CA SER A 47 13.61 -41.92 5.46
C SER A 47 12.41 -41.98 4.50
N ALA A 48 11.34 -41.23 4.80
CA ALA A 48 10.15 -41.11 3.95
C ALA A 48 10.33 -40.14 2.77
N GLY A 49 11.44 -39.39 2.74
CA GLY A 49 11.80 -38.40 1.73
C GLY A 49 11.51 -36.95 2.10
N GLN A 50 12.09 -36.03 1.32
CA GLN A 50 12.00 -34.58 1.54
C GLN A 50 11.86 -33.82 0.22
N ALA A 51 11.20 -32.67 0.24
CA ALA A 51 11.31 -31.72 -0.86
C ALA A 51 12.56 -30.84 -0.68
N LEU A 52 13.21 -30.47 -1.78
CA LEU A 52 14.45 -29.69 -1.77
C LEU A 52 14.30 -28.44 -2.62
N ALA A 53 14.73 -27.30 -2.08
CA ALA A 53 14.68 -26.01 -2.77
C ALA A 53 15.77 -25.85 -3.85
N SER A 54 16.90 -26.55 -3.70
CA SER A 54 18.07 -26.37 -4.56
C SER A 54 18.01 -27.22 -5.82
N SER A 55 18.32 -26.59 -6.96
CA SER A 55 18.58 -27.31 -8.21
C SER A 55 19.94 -28.01 -8.21
N ARG A 56 20.85 -27.67 -7.29
CA ARG A 56 22.17 -28.29 -7.11
C ARG A 56 22.42 -28.61 -5.63
N PRO A 57 21.69 -29.58 -5.07
CA PRO A 57 21.79 -29.89 -3.65
C PRO A 57 23.19 -30.35 -3.25
N ARG A 58 23.67 -29.91 -2.09
CA ARG A 58 24.84 -30.46 -1.41
C ARG A 58 24.40 -31.56 -0.45
N VAL A 59 24.84 -32.78 -0.70
CA VAL A 59 24.56 -33.91 0.20
C VAL A 59 25.63 -33.96 1.27
N MET A 60 25.23 -33.95 2.54
CA MET A 60 26.10 -34.21 3.68
C MET A 60 25.67 -35.53 4.32
N ALA A 61 26.61 -36.46 4.50
CA ALA A 61 26.34 -37.72 5.18
C ALA A 61 27.26 -37.83 6.40
N THR A 62 26.66 -38.16 7.56
CA THR A 62 27.38 -38.53 8.79
C THR A 62 27.24 -40.02 9.04
N LEU A 63 28.34 -40.68 9.38
CA LEU A 63 28.41 -42.11 9.70
C LEU A 63 28.62 -42.33 11.18
N SER A 64 28.14 -43.47 11.69
CA SER A 64 28.40 -43.87 13.08
C SER A 64 29.87 -44.21 13.35
N HIS A 65 30.63 -44.64 12.34
CA HIS A 65 32.05 -45.01 12.44
C HIS A 65 32.82 -44.71 11.13
N PRO A 66 34.13 -44.42 11.17
CA PRO A 66 34.97 -44.26 9.98
C PRO A 66 35.13 -45.58 9.20
N ILE A 67 35.06 -45.53 7.86
CA ILE A 67 35.15 -46.72 6.98
C ILE A 67 36.11 -46.44 5.80
N PRO A 68 36.88 -47.44 5.31
CA PRO A 68 37.70 -47.30 4.11
C PRO A 68 36.90 -46.86 2.88
N SER A 69 37.48 -45.97 2.06
CA SER A 69 36.81 -45.39 0.88
C SER A 69 36.32 -46.36 -0.18
N GLY A 70 36.90 -47.57 -0.26
CA GLY A 70 36.48 -48.58 -1.22
C GLY A 70 35.21 -49.33 -0.82
N LEU A 71 34.75 -49.17 0.42
CA LEU A 71 33.63 -49.93 0.98
C LEU A 71 32.33 -49.12 1.06
N TRP A 72 32.30 -47.91 0.50
CA TRP A 72 31.08 -47.11 0.44
C TRP A 72 30.91 -46.38 -0.90
N SER A 73 29.65 -46.07 -1.24
CA SER A 73 29.30 -45.30 -2.43
C SER A 73 28.02 -44.49 -2.20
N VAL A 74 27.95 -43.32 -2.82
CA VAL A 74 26.72 -42.51 -2.88
C VAL A 74 26.28 -42.45 -4.33
N ALA A 75 24.98 -42.65 -4.57
CA ALA A 75 24.40 -42.57 -5.90
C ALA A 75 23.09 -41.79 -5.88
N VAL A 76 22.83 -41.03 -6.93
CA VAL A 76 21.51 -40.45 -7.20
C VAL A 76 20.96 -41.11 -8.45
N ASP A 77 19.75 -41.67 -8.36
CA ASP A 77 19.09 -42.42 -9.44
C ASP A 77 19.98 -43.52 -10.04
N GLY A 78 20.78 -44.16 -9.19
CA GLY A 78 21.74 -45.21 -9.59
C GLY A 78 23.06 -44.70 -10.17
N ARG A 79 23.21 -43.40 -10.43
CA ARG A 79 24.49 -42.80 -10.87
C ARG A 79 25.37 -42.47 -9.67
N ARG A 80 26.55 -43.10 -9.59
CA ARG A 80 27.53 -42.86 -8.51
C ARG A 80 28.08 -41.44 -8.55
N LEU A 81 28.16 -40.81 -7.39
CA LEU A 81 28.76 -39.50 -7.18
C LEU A 81 30.26 -39.64 -6.81
N PRO A 82 31.11 -38.70 -7.26
CA PRO A 82 32.52 -38.67 -6.87
C PRO A 82 32.66 -38.31 -5.39
N ILE A 83 33.50 -39.05 -4.68
CA ILE A 83 33.81 -38.83 -3.26
C ILE A 83 35.18 -38.13 -3.17
N PRO A 84 35.28 -36.92 -2.57
CA PRO A 84 36.54 -36.23 -2.39
C PRO A 84 37.55 -37.10 -1.62
N SER A 85 38.78 -37.16 -2.10
CA SER A 85 39.84 -38.02 -1.55
C SER A 85 40.44 -37.51 -0.22
N GLY A 86 40.07 -36.31 0.24
CA GLY A 86 40.91 -35.50 1.14
C GLY A 86 40.48 -35.28 2.60
N ASP A 87 39.26 -35.60 3.03
CA ASP A 87 38.89 -35.42 4.46
C ASP A 87 38.04 -36.58 4.95
N ARG A 88 38.68 -37.48 5.70
CA ARG A 88 38.09 -38.73 6.23
C ARG A 88 38.07 -38.74 7.75
N SER A 89 38.33 -37.60 8.38
CA SER A 89 38.76 -37.54 9.77
C SER A 89 37.63 -37.67 10.79
N LEU A 90 36.35 -37.49 10.41
CA LEU A 90 35.24 -37.42 11.38
C LEU A 90 33.92 -38.08 10.96
N GLY A 91 33.93 -38.95 9.94
CA GLY A 91 32.71 -39.63 9.48
C GLY A 91 31.66 -38.71 8.85
N ARG A 92 31.98 -37.43 8.59
CA ARG A 92 31.16 -36.46 7.84
C ARG A 92 31.74 -36.23 6.45
N LEU A 93 30.88 -36.14 5.43
CA LEU A 93 31.33 -35.92 4.06
C LEU A 93 30.36 -35.07 3.24
N ALA A 94 30.88 -33.97 2.69
CA ALA A 94 30.17 -33.09 1.78
C ALA A 94 30.35 -33.55 0.33
N ILE A 95 29.25 -33.85 -0.35
CA ILE A 95 29.23 -34.34 -1.73
C ILE A 95 28.46 -33.33 -2.57
N ALA A 96 29.13 -32.80 -3.60
CA ALA A 96 28.47 -31.98 -4.61
C ALA A 96 27.75 -32.90 -5.61
N VAL A 97 26.47 -32.67 -5.85
CA VAL A 97 25.74 -33.31 -6.95
C VAL A 97 26.06 -32.53 -8.24
N PRO A 98 26.62 -33.19 -9.28
CA PRO A 98 27.16 -32.48 -10.44
C PRO A 98 26.09 -31.94 -11.40
N ASP A 99 24.93 -32.60 -11.50
CA ASP A 99 23.88 -32.25 -12.45
C ASP A 99 22.79 -31.41 -11.76
N ALA A 100 22.23 -30.43 -12.48
CA ALA A 100 21.11 -29.65 -11.99
C ALA A 100 19.80 -30.41 -12.18
N PHE A 101 18.99 -30.49 -11.13
CA PHE A 101 17.67 -31.11 -11.17
C PHE A 101 16.59 -30.11 -11.60
N GLN A 102 15.55 -30.63 -12.27
CA GLN A 102 14.42 -29.81 -12.71
C GLN A 102 13.40 -29.65 -11.58
N PRO A 103 12.79 -28.48 -11.38
CA PRO A 103 11.68 -28.36 -10.44
C PRO A 103 10.54 -29.35 -10.77
N GLY A 104 10.06 -30.07 -9.78
CA GLY A 104 9.06 -31.14 -9.88
C GLY A 104 9.64 -32.54 -10.09
N SER A 105 10.95 -32.69 -10.34
CA SER A 105 11.54 -34.02 -10.54
C SER A 105 11.74 -34.76 -9.22
N ARG A 106 11.51 -36.08 -9.28
CA ARG A 106 11.69 -37.01 -8.15
C ARG A 106 12.95 -37.82 -8.37
N HIS A 107 13.72 -37.99 -7.30
CA HIS A 107 15.01 -38.66 -7.31
C HIS A 107 15.14 -39.59 -6.11
N LEU A 108 16.08 -40.52 -6.20
CA LEU A 108 16.42 -41.44 -5.13
C LEU A 108 17.90 -41.32 -4.79
N LEU A 109 18.20 -40.83 -3.60
CA LEU A 109 19.54 -40.89 -3.05
C LEU A 109 19.75 -42.25 -2.38
N GLU A 110 20.82 -42.95 -2.76
CA GLU A 110 21.25 -44.20 -2.15
C GLU A 110 22.66 -44.05 -1.56
N ILE A 111 22.80 -44.41 -0.28
CA ILE A 111 24.09 -44.53 0.39
C ILE A 111 24.31 -46.01 0.70
N ALA A 112 25.43 -46.53 0.24
CA ALA A 112 25.88 -47.88 0.43
C ALA A 112 27.14 -47.89 1.31
N ALA A 113 27.16 -48.70 2.37
CA ALA A 113 28.36 -48.97 3.17
C ALA A 113 28.43 -50.47 3.48
N GLY A 114 29.35 -51.19 2.83
CA GLY A 114 29.40 -52.66 2.91
C GLY A 114 28.07 -53.30 2.45
N PRO A 115 27.42 -54.16 3.26
CA PRO A 115 26.09 -54.71 2.95
C PRO A 115 24.93 -53.76 3.28
N ALA A 116 25.15 -52.70 4.05
CA ALA A 116 24.09 -51.75 4.42
C ALA A 116 23.75 -50.82 3.25
N ARG A 117 22.46 -50.57 3.04
CA ARG A 117 21.93 -49.62 2.04
C ARG A 117 20.89 -48.74 2.73
N ARG A 118 21.03 -47.43 2.59
CA ARG A 118 20.00 -46.46 2.99
C ARG A 118 19.54 -45.72 1.74
N ARG A 119 18.23 -45.69 1.54
CA ARG A 119 17.57 -45.00 0.42
C ARG A 119 16.74 -43.86 0.97
N ALA A 120 16.84 -42.69 0.34
CA ALA A 120 16.10 -41.50 0.70
C ALA A 120 15.54 -40.87 -0.59
N PRO A 121 14.24 -41.01 -0.88
CA PRO A 121 13.64 -40.32 -2.01
C PRO A 121 13.63 -38.82 -1.75
N PHE A 122 13.80 -37.99 -2.77
CA PHE A 122 13.63 -36.55 -2.65
C PHE A 122 12.96 -35.98 -3.90
N THR A 123 12.28 -34.85 -3.74
CA THR A 123 11.68 -34.11 -4.86
C THR A 123 12.28 -32.72 -4.91
N VAL A 124 12.77 -32.29 -6.06
CA VAL A 124 13.22 -30.91 -6.21
C VAL A 124 11.99 -30.05 -6.46
N ILE A 125 11.81 -29.01 -5.67
CA ILE A 125 10.73 -28.04 -5.80
C ILE A 125 11.34 -26.64 -5.90
N ARG A 126 10.58 -25.67 -6.42
CA ARG A 126 11.08 -24.29 -6.44
C ARG A 126 11.39 -23.81 -5.01
N PRO A 127 12.40 -22.94 -4.82
CA PRO A 127 12.61 -22.23 -3.57
C PRO A 127 11.34 -21.53 -3.10
N LEU A 128 11.23 -21.30 -1.79
CA LEU A 128 10.25 -20.38 -1.27
C LEU A 128 10.65 -18.98 -1.74
N GLU A 129 9.73 -18.28 -2.40
CA GLU A 129 9.95 -16.90 -2.82
C GLU A 129 9.32 -15.98 -1.77
N ALA A 130 10.05 -14.94 -1.38
CA ALA A 130 9.54 -13.87 -0.53
C ALA A 130 9.56 -12.56 -1.34
N ALA A 131 8.42 -11.90 -1.44
CA ALA A 131 8.31 -10.54 -1.92
C ALA A 131 8.18 -9.63 -0.69
N ILE A 132 9.08 -8.66 -0.56
CA ILE A 132 9.08 -7.68 0.53
C ILE A 132 8.75 -6.29 -0.02
N SER A 133 7.90 -5.56 0.69
CA SER A 133 7.62 -4.15 0.43
C SER A 133 7.53 -3.38 1.74
N THR A 134 7.93 -2.12 1.72
CA THR A 134 7.84 -1.20 2.85
C THR A 134 7.17 0.07 2.39
N ARG A 135 6.24 0.59 3.19
CA ARG A 135 5.54 1.86 2.92
C ARG A 135 5.39 2.68 4.18
N LEU A 136 5.25 4.00 4.01
CA LEU A 136 4.80 4.90 5.06
C LEU A 136 3.42 4.45 5.56
N HIS A 137 3.21 4.53 6.87
CA HIS A 137 1.98 4.03 7.48
C HIS A 137 1.61 4.89 8.69
N ASP A 138 0.32 5.18 8.84
CA ASP A 138 -0.25 5.94 9.94
C ASP A 138 0.58 7.17 10.31
N LEU A 139 0.87 7.98 9.30
CA LEU A 139 1.71 9.16 9.50
C LEU A 139 0.97 10.16 10.36
N GLN A 140 1.70 10.87 11.20
CA GLN A 140 1.19 11.98 12.02
C GLN A 140 2.07 13.21 11.76
N ALA A 141 1.63 14.39 12.20
CA ALA A 141 2.49 15.57 12.21
C ALA A 141 3.58 15.44 13.29
N ALA A 142 4.59 14.60 13.02
CA ALA A 142 5.63 14.20 13.97
C ALA A 142 7.02 14.19 13.31
N ALA A 143 8.07 14.24 14.14
CA ALA A 143 9.46 14.22 13.70
C ALA A 143 9.96 12.83 13.26
N THR A 144 9.19 11.79 13.57
CA THR A 144 9.45 10.40 13.17
C THR A 144 8.20 9.81 12.55
N VAL A 145 8.39 8.84 11.65
CA VAL A 145 7.32 8.15 10.95
C VAL A 145 7.23 6.69 11.35
N ASN A 146 6.06 6.10 11.07
CA ASN A 146 5.89 4.66 11.11
C ASN A 146 5.97 4.09 9.69
N LEU A 147 6.50 2.88 9.58
CA LEU A 147 6.57 2.11 8.35
C LEU A 147 5.84 0.79 8.53
N LEU A 148 5.08 0.39 7.51
CA LEU A 148 4.52 -0.95 7.40
C LEU A 148 5.33 -1.75 6.38
N THR A 149 6.02 -2.79 6.86
CA THR A 149 6.69 -3.78 6.01
C THR A 149 5.77 -4.99 5.84
N THR A 150 5.54 -5.39 4.59
CA THR A 150 4.78 -6.59 4.23
C THR A 150 5.69 -7.59 3.54
N VAL A 151 5.67 -8.84 4.01
CA VAL A 151 6.37 -9.95 3.38
C VAL A 151 5.33 -10.96 2.90
N GLN A 152 5.28 -11.16 1.59
CA GLN A 152 4.43 -12.14 0.93
C GLN A 152 5.27 -13.33 0.45
N PHE A 153 5.02 -14.49 1.03
CA PHE A 153 5.63 -15.74 0.61
C PHE A 153 4.81 -16.43 -0.49
N SER A 154 5.48 -17.13 -1.41
CA SER A 154 4.80 -17.88 -2.48
C SER A 154 4.02 -19.11 -1.99
N ARG A 155 4.34 -19.62 -0.79
CA ARG A 155 3.71 -20.77 -0.15
C ARG A 155 3.61 -20.59 1.37
N PRO A 156 2.73 -21.34 2.07
CA PRO A 156 2.56 -21.22 3.51
C PRO A 156 3.86 -21.50 4.27
N VAL A 157 4.20 -20.61 5.19
CA VAL A 157 5.37 -20.73 6.06
C VAL A 157 5.10 -21.76 7.15
N LYS A 158 6.05 -22.66 7.37
CA LYS A 158 5.97 -23.73 8.36
C LYS A 158 6.38 -23.24 9.75
N ASP A 159 7.52 -22.58 9.84
CA ASP A 159 8.07 -22.05 11.08
C ASP A 159 7.98 -20.53 11.06
N ARG A 160 6.90 -20.01 11.64
CA ARG A 160 6.63 -18.57 11.68
C ARG A 160 7.57 -17.84 12.64
N VAL A 161 7.99 -18.49 13.73
CA VAL A 161 8.92 -17.89 14.70
C VAL A 161 10.27 -17.67 14.04
N LEU A 162 10.80 -18.70 13.37
CA LEU A 162 12.03 -18.55 12.59
C LEU A 162 11.89 -17.50 11.48
N ALA A 163 10.73 -17.42 10.83
CA ALA A 163 10.50 -16.41 9.81
C ALA A 163 10.52 -14.99 10.40
N GLU A 164 9.93 -14.78 11.58
CA GLU A 164 9.97 -13.50 12.30
C GLU A 164 11.40 -13.13 12.72
N ASP A 165 12.21 -14.10 13.18
CA ASP A 165 13.62 -13.88 13.53
C ASP A 165 14.50 -13.53 12.32
N LEU A 166 14.08 -13.92 11.11
CA LEU A 166 14.79 -13.67 9.84
C LEU A 166 14.23 -12.46 9.06
N ILE A 167 13.30 -11.70 9.65
CA ILE A 167 12.80 -10.45 9.08
C ILE A 167 13.35 -9.29 9.90
N GLU A 168 14.18 -8.46 9.28
CA GLU A 168 14.68 -7.24 9.91
C GLU A 168 13.92 -6.02 9.38
N VAL A 169 13.55 -5.13 10.30
CA VAL A 169 12.92 -3.85 9.98
C VAL A 169 13.67 -2.69 10.64
N PRO A 170 13.67 -1.50 10.02
CA PRO A 170 14.31 -0.33 10.62
C PRO A 170 13.50 0.15 11.84
N GLY A 171 14.19 0.78 12.81
CA GLY A 171 13.52 1.37 13.97
C GLY A 171 12.98 0.34 14.97
N GLU A 172 11.93 0.71 15.70
CA GLU A 172 11.32 -0.11 16.74
C GLU A 172 10.10 -0.87 16.21
N ALA A 173 10.18 -2.20 16.16
CA ALA A 173 9.09 -3.06 15.71
C ALA A 173 7.97 -3.19 16.77
N SER A 174 6.72 -3.01 16.35
CA SER A 174 5.54 -3.19 17.22
C SER A 174 5.05 -4.64 17.32
N GLY A 175 5.82 -5.59 16.78
CA GLY A 175 5.49 -7.02 16.67
C GLY A 175 4.99 -7.45 15.29
N PHE A 176 5.05 -8.76 15.04
CA PHE A 176 4.66 -9.38 13.78
C PHE A 176 3.19 -9.80 13.78
N ARG A 177 2.49 -9.51 12.68
CA ARG A 177 1.10 -9.89 12.45
C ARG A 177 0.98 -10.72 11.17
N TRP A 178 0.66 -12.00 11.32
CA TRP A 178 0.33 -12.86 10.18
C TRP A 178 -1.11 -12.61 9.72
N VAL A 179 -1.27 -12.07 8.51
CA VAL A 179 -2.58 -11.86 7.87
C VAL A 179 -3.17 -13.19 7.42
N ASP A 180 -2.31 -14.06 6.88
CA ASP A 180 -2.63 -15.44 6.48
C ASP A 180 -1.34 -16.29 6.54
N PRO A 181 -1.37 -17.61 6.29
CA PRO A 181 -0.16 -18.45 6.37
C PRO A 181 1.01 -18.08 5.45
N ARG A 182 0.81 -17.17 4.50
CA ARG A 182 1.80 -16.72 3.52
C ARG A 182 2.18 -15.25 3.67
N THR A 183 1.55 -14.52 4.58
CA THR A 183 1.65 -13.06 4.59
C THR A 183 1.84 -12.58 6.01
N VAL A 184 2.96 -11.91 6.26
CA VAL A 184 3.26 -11.28 7.54
C VAL A 184 3.48 -9.79 7.34
N GLN A 185 2.96 -9.01 8.29
CA GLN A 185 3.10 -7.58 8.36
C GLN A 185 3.78 -7.21 9.67
N VAL A 186 4.66 -6.22 9.62
CA VAL A 186 5.30 -5.65 10.81
C VAL A 186 5.30 -4.14 10.66
N THR A 187 4.75 -3.49 11.68
CA THR A 187 4.84 -2.03 11.81
C THR A 187 6.10 -1.71 12.59
N SER A 188 6.84 -0.71 12.13
CA SER A 188 8.02 -0.18 12.79
C SER A 188 7.89 1.32 12.97
N SER A 189 8.49 1.85 14.04
CA SER A 189 8.34 3.25 14.47
C SER A 189 9.68 3.88 14.83
N GLY A 190 9.69 5.21 15.00
CA GLY A 190 10.90 5.97 15.35
C GLY A 190 11.84 6.25 14.17
N ILE A 191 11.37 6.11 12.92
CA ILE A 191 12.19 6.39 11.73
C ILE A 191 12.23 7.91 11.50
N PRO A 192 13.41 8.58 11.50
CA PRO A 192 13.49 10.01 11.30
C PRO A 192 13.06 10.46 9.90
N LEU A 193 12.51 11.67 9.79
CA LEU A 193 12.30 12.33 8.51
C LEU A 193 13.63 12.46 7.73
N GLY A 194 13.57 12.27 6.41
CA GLY A 194 14.74 12.32 5.52
C GLY A 194 15.64 11.08 5.56
N ALA A 195 15.35 10.09 6.40
CA ALA A 195 16.12 8.85 6.48
C ALA A 195 15.94 7.99 5.23
N HIS A 196 17.03 7.33 4.80
CA HIS A 196 16.99 6.25 3.83
C HIS A 196 17.26 4.94 4.57
N VAL A 197 16.27 4.04 4.57
CA VAL A 197 16.26 2.82 5.39
C VAL A 197 15.82 1.63 4.55
N SER A 198 16.14 0.42 5.03
CA SER A 198 15.76 -0.83 4.37
C SER A 198 15.19 -1.83 5.37
N ALA A 199 14.19 -2.59 4.96
CA ALA A 199 13.80 -3.85 5.59
C ALA A 199 14.37 -5.03 4.79
N SER A 200 14.60 -6.16 5.44
CA SER A 200 15.11 -7.38 4.81
C SER A 200 14.37 -8.64 5.26
N VAL A 201 14.41 -9.66 4.41
CA VAL A 201 14.01 -11.04 4.70
C VAL A 201 15.18 -11.92 4.31
N ASP A 202 15.79 -12.58 5.27
CA ASP A 202 16.94 -13.45 5.04
C ASP A 202 16.58 -14.81 4.44
N ASP A 203 17.60 -15.51 3.97
CA ASP A 203 17.47 -16.89 3.52
C ASP A 203 17.23 -17.87 4.70
N GLY A 204 16.74 -19.08 4.41
CA GLY A 204 16.53 -20.14 5.40
C GLY A 204 15.10 -20.28 5.97
N ILE A 205 14.14 -19.47 5.54
CA ILE A 205 12.74 -19.57 6.00
C ILE A 205 12.05 -20.78 5.36
N LEU A 206 11.56 -21.71 6.18
CA LEU A 206 10.96 -22.98 5.73
C LEU A 206 9.46 -22.87 5.44
N ASP A 207 9.02 -23.43 4.31
CA ASP A 207 7.61 -23.65 4.02
C ASP A 207 7.10 -25.04 4.42
N VAL A 208 5.78 -25.21 4.33
CA VAL A 208 5.09 -26.47 4.65
C VAL A 208 5.46 -27.62 3.71
N ALA A 209 5.99 -27.33 2.52
CA ALA A 209 6.45 -28.35 1.57
C ALA A 209 7.90 -28.79 1.86
N GLY A 210 8.62 -28.10 2.75
CA GLY A 210 10.00 -28.39 3.11
C GLY A 210 11.04 -27.70 2.24
N SER A 211 10.65 -26.71 1.43
CA SER A 211 11.56 -25.80 0.72
C SER A 211 11.80 -24.53 1.55
N TRP A 212 12.79 -23.72 1.17
CA TRP A 212 13.21 -22.54 1.91
C TRP A 212 13.54 -21.34 1.01
N THR A 213 13.60 -20.15 1.61
CA THR A 213 14.16 -18.96 0.94
C THR A 213 15.65 -19.15 0.74
N THR A 214 16.19 -18.78 -0.41
CA THR A 214 17.61 -19.04 -0.77
C THR A 214 18.42 -17.76 -1.02
N VAL A 215 17.77 -16.61 -0.93
CA VAL A 215 18.35 -15.30 -1.23
C VAL A 215 17.71 -14.29 -0.29
N THR A 216 18.53 -13.48 0.38
CA THR A 216 18.04 -12.31 1.13
C THR A 216 17.36 -11.32 0.19
N ARG A 217 16.19 -10.84 0.57
CA ARG A 217 15.43 -9.82 -0.15
C ARG A 217 15.36 -8.55 0.68
N THR A 218 15.52 -7.41 0.03
CA THR A 218 15.46 -6.10 0.69
C THR A 218 14.38 -5.22 0.06
N ALA A 219 13.78 -4.36 0.87
CA ALA A 219 12.92 -3.26 0.45
C ALA A 219 13.48 -1.96 1.03
N GLU A 220 13.95 -1.07 0.15
CA GLU A 220 14.44 0.25 0.52
C GLU A 220 13.32 1.29 0.46
N ILE A 221 13.37 2.27 1.36
CA ILE A 221 12.48 3.42 1.35
C ILE A 221 13.21 4.68 1.81
N THR A 222 12.95 5.79 1.12
CA THR A 222 13.38 7.13 1.54
C THR A 222 12.19 7.83 2.17
N VAL A 223 12.32 8.16 3.46
CA VAL A 223 11.33 8.95 4.18
C VAL A 223 11.43 10.42 3.73
N PRO A 224 10.31 11.10 3.42
CA PRO A 224 10.33 12.52 3.12
C PRO A 224 11.01 13.34 4.22
N ALA A 225 11.75 14.38 3.84
CA ALA A 225 12.41 15.27 4.81
C ALA A 225 11.42 16.17 5.58
N GLN A 226 10.20 16.32 5.05
CA GLN A 226 9.08 16.99 5.67
C GLN A 226 7.79 16.28 5.22
N ILE A 227 6.76 16.28 6.07
CA ILE A 227 5.44 15.69 5.77
C ILE A 227 4.26 16.61 6.13
N THR A 228 4.53 17.76 6.76
CA THR A 228 3.52 18.74 7.20
C THR A 228 3.42 19.94 6.25
N GLN A 229 4.12 19.90 5.12
CA GLN A 229 4.04 20.86 4.02
C GLN A 229 3.95 20.09 2.70
N LEU A 230 3.67 20.80 1.62
CA LEU A 230 3.74 20.24 0.28
C LEU A 230 5.20 20.17 -0.18
N ALA A 231 5.67 19.00 -0.60
CA ALA A 231 7.02 18.86 -1.13
C ALA A 231 7.13 19.53 -2.51
N PRO A 232 8.28 20.14 -2.86
CA PRO A 232 8.50 20.65 -4.20
C PRO A 232 8.19 19.58 -5.26
N GLY A 233 7.40 19.95 -6.27
CA GLY A 233 6.98 19.07 -7.38
C GLY A 233 5.72 18.25 -7.12
N ARG A 234 5.11 18.31 -5.93
CA ARG A 234 3.72 17.87 -5.72
C ARG A 234 2.77 18.97 -6.18
N LEU A 235 1.63 18.58 -6.73
CA LEU A 235 0.65 19.50 -7.30
C LEU A 235 -0.06 20.34 -6.21
N ALA A 236 -0.02 21.66 -6.32
CA ALA A 236 -0.95 22.58 -5.67
C ALA A 236 -2.01 23.05 -6.67
N ASN A 237 -3.19 22.43 -6.66
CA ASN A 237 -4.35 22.83 -7.45
C ASN A 237 -5.31 23.69 -6.63
N LEU A 238 -5.58 24.93 -7.06
CA LEU A 238 -6.40 25.89 -6.33
C LEU A 238 -7.67 26.20 -7.13
N TYR A 239 -8.83 25.98 -6.52
CA TYR A 239 -10.10 26.35 -7.14
C TYR A 239 -10.37 27.85 -7.00
N TYR A 240 -10.73 28.49 -8.12
CA TYR A 240 -10.94 29.94 -8.19
C TYR A 240 -12.39 30.28 -8.55
N VAL A 241 -12.98 31.17 -7.76
CA VAL A 241 -14.29 31.78 -8.05
C VAL A 241 -14.07 33.28 -8.16
N ASN A 242 -14.78 33.96 -9.08
CA ASN A 242 -14.58 35.38 -9.38
C ASN A 242 -15.11 36.30 -8.27
N THR A 243 -14.52 36.23 -7.07
CA THR A 243 -14.78 37.13 -5.94
C THR A 243 -13.58 38.04 -5.69
N PRO A 244 -13.76 39.23 -5.08
CA PRO A 244 -12.65 40.12 -4.73
C PRO A 244 -11.56 39.42 -3.90
N ASP A 245 -11.95 38.61 -2.91
CA ASP A 245 -10.99 37.95 -2.01
C ASP A 245 -10.17 36.87 -2.74
N ALA A 246 -10.82 36.10 -3.63
CA ALA A 246 -10.12 35.11 -4.44
C ALA A 246 -9.15 35.77 -5.43
N HIS A 247 -9.52 36.92 -5.98
CA HIS A 247 -8.65 37.71 -6.85
C HIS A 247 -7.44 38.22 -6.07
N ALA A 248 -7.65 38.83 -4.91
CA ALA A 248 -6.57 39.30 -4.05
C ALA A 248 -5.62 38.16 -3.64
N ALA A 249 -6.15 37.02 -3.19
CA ALA A 249 -5.37 35.85 -2.81
C ALA A 249 -4.59 35.27 -4.00
N LEU A 250 -5.19 35.16 -5.18
CA LEU A 250 -4.50 34.71 -6.39
C LEU A 250 -3.26 35.57 -6.66
N PHE A 251 -3.44 36.88 -6.78
CA PHE A 251 -2.36 37.79 -7.16
C PHE A 251 -1.27 37.90 -6.09
N ALA A 252 -1.58 37.62 -4.84
CA ALA A 252 -0.59 37.53 -3.76
C ALA A 252 0.25 36.23 -3.83
N HIS A 253 -0.28 35.15 -4.41
CA HIS A 253 0.29 33.80 -4.26
C HIS A 253 0.50 33.02 -5.58
N LEU A 254 0.46 33.68 -6.74
CA LEU A 254 0.73 33.06 -8.06
C LEU A 254 2.00 32.21 -8.10
N ASP A 255 3.04 32.59 -7.36
CA ASP A 255 4.30 31.86 -7.32
C ASP A 255 4.23 30.54 -6.54
N GLN A 256 3.15 30.27 -5.81
CA GLN A 256 2.93 29.04 -5.04
C GLN A 256 1.93 28.07 -5.72
N ILE A 257 1.20 28.54 -6.73
CA ILE A 257 0.10 27.80 -7.37
C ILE A 257 0.60 27.07 -8.61
N ASP A 258 0.59 25.74 -8.63
CA ASP A 258 0.95 24.97 -9.84
C ASP A 258 -0.17 25.02 -10.89
N MET A 259 -1.39 24.86 -10.41
CA MET A 259 -2.60 24.78 -11.24
C MET A 259 -3.70 25.66 -10.64
N LEU A 260 -4.24 26.54 -11.47
CA LEU A 260 -5.43 27.31 -11.18
C LEU A 260 -6.60 26.64 -11.88
N SER A 261 -7.63 26.29 -11.13
CA SER A 261 -8.82 25.66 -11.65
C SER A 261 -10.03 26.57 -11.44
N PRO A 262 -10.28 27.52 -12.37
CA PRO A 262 -11.35 28.49 -12.21
C PRO A 262 -12.73 27.92 -12.56
N ASN A 263 -13.75 28.24 -11.75
CA ASN A 263 -15.15 27.92 -12.04
C ASN A 263 -15.74 28.92 -13.05
N TRP A 264 -15.41 28.71 -14.32
CA TRP A 264 -15.79 29.61 -15.42
C TRP A 264 -16.77 29.00 -16.41
N TYR A 265 -16.87 27.67 -16.45
CA TYR A 265 -17.61 26.97 -17.50
C TYR A 265 -18.76 26.15 -16.94
N VAL A 266 -19.87 26.21 -17.67
CA VAL A 266 -21.06 25.41 -17.43
C VAL A 266 -21.42 24.67 -18.71
N ALA A 267 -21.67 23.36 -18.59
CA ALA A 267 -22.15 22.51 -19.66
C ALA A 267 -23.68 22.49 -19.70
N ASN A 268 -24.27 22.93 -20.81
CA ASN A 268 -25.71 22.94 -21.03
C ASN A 268 -26.20 21.59 -21.55
N ALA A 269 -27.50 21.30 -21.44
CA ALA A 269 -28.10 20.00 -21.79
C ALA A 269 -27.87 19.55 -23.25
N ASP A 270 -27.62 20.49 -24.16
CA ASP A 270 -27.32 20.23 -25.57
C ASP A 270 -25.82 19.98 -25.86
N GLY A 271 -24.98 20.01 -24.82
CA GLY A 271 -23.52 19.88 -24.90
C GLY A 271 -22.80 21.18 -25.30
N SER A 272 -23.49 22.32 -25.37
CA SER A 272 -22.86 23.64 -25.49
C SER A 272 -22.26 24.10 -24.15
N LEU A 273 -21.38 25.09 -24.21
CA LEU A 273 -20.71 25.66 -23.04
C LEU A 273 -21.15 27.11 -22.83
N THR A 274 -21.45 27.46 -21.59
CA THR A 274 -21.54 28.85 -21.13
C THR A 274 -20.24 29.19 -20.41
N ALA A 275 -19.57 30.27 -20.82
CA ALA A 275 -18.24 30.63 -20.33
C ALA A 275 -18.23 32.01 -19.67
N SER A 276 -17.39 32.15 -18.64
CA SER A 276 -17.16 33.40 -17.91
C SER A 276 -15.68 33.55 -17.56
N ALA A 277 -14.82 33.46 -18.57
CA ALA A 277 -13.37 33.60 -18.40
C ALA A 277 -12.94 35.08 -18.23
N TYR A 278 -11.90 35.31 -17.43
CA TYR A 278 -11.41 36.66 -17.09
C TYR A 278 -9.98 36.85 -17.58
N GLN A 279 -9.79 37.83 -18.48
CA GLN A 279 -8.53 38.01 -19.19
C GLN A 279 -7.36 38.39 -18.28
N ASP A 280 -7.60 39.23 -17.26
CA ASP A 280 -6.57 39.62 -16.30
C ASP A 280 -6.05 38.42 -15.49
N VAL A 281 -6.94 37.50 -15.11
CA VAL A 281 -6.58 36.24 -14.46
C VAL A 281 -5.78 35.33 -15.39
N ILE A 282 -6.19 35.20 -16.66
CA ILE A 282 -5.46 34.42 -17.66
C ILE A 282 -4.05 34.98 -17.86
N ASP A 283 -3.94 36.28 -18.07
CA ASP A 283 -2.67 36.96 -18.33
C ASP A 283 -1.71 36.80 -17.14
N ALA A 284 -2.22 36.98 -15.92
CA ALA A 284 -1.42 36.83 -14.70
C ALA A 284 -0.96 35.38 -14.49
N ALA A 285 -1.86 34.40 -14.66
CA ALA A 285 -1.51 32.99 -14.57
C ALA A 285 -0.44 32.59 -15.59
N HIS A 286 -0.57 33.02 -16.85
CA HIS A 286 0.44 32.75 -17.89
C HIS A 286 1.78 33.45 -17.60
N ALA A 287 1.76 34.70 -17.14
CA ALA A 287 2.97 35.44 -16.77
C ALA A 287 3.77 34.72 -15.67
N HIS A 288 3.07 34.10 -14.73
CA HIS A 288 3.67 33.29 -13.66
C HIS A 288 3.80 31.80 -14.03
N ARG A 289 3.47 31.37 -15.25
CA ARG A 289 3.51 29.96 -15.67
C ARG A 289 2.64 29.03 -14.81
N VAL A 290 1.53 29.53 -14.28
CA VAL A 290 0.49 28.73 -13.63
C VAL A 290 -0.31 28.00 -14.72
N GLN A 291 -0.55 26.70 -14.56
CA GLN A 291 -1.42 25.96 -15.47
C GLN A 291 -2.87 26.36 -15.23
N ILE A 292 -3.59 26.74 -16.28
CA ILE A 292 -5.03 27.03 -16.18
C ILE A 292 -5.79 25.78 -16.62
N VAL A 293 -6.61 25.22 -15.73
CA VAL A 293 -7.45 24.03 -15.97
C VAL A 293 -8.86 24.33 -15.50
N PRO A 294 -9.71 24.99 -16.31
CA PRO A 294 -11.03 25.43 -15.85
C PRO A 294 -11.92 24.26 -15.45
N LEU A 295 -12.78 24.50 -14.46
CA LEU A 295 -13.85 23.58 -14.07
C LEU A 295 -15.01 23.71 -15.03
N ILE A 296 -15.64 22.58 -15.32
CA ILE A 296 -16.89 22.52 -16.07
C ILE A 296 -17.93 21.77 -15.25
N GLN A 297 -18.97 22.49 -14.85
CA GLN A 297 -20.10 21.94 -14.11
C GLN A 297 -21.28 21.65 -15.04
N ASN A 298 -22.06 20.60 -14.77
CA ASN A 298 -23.39 20.47 -15.38
C ASN A 298 -24.29 21.61 -14.93
N ALA A 299 -25.00 22.26 -15.87
CA ALA A 299 -25.80 23.45 -15.56
C ALA A 299 -26.77 23.24 -14.40
N GLY A 300 -26.70 24.13 -13.41
CA GLY A 300 -27.51 24.08 -12.20
C GLY A 300 -27.24 22.87 -11.29
N VAL A 301 -26.15 22.13 -11.54
CA VAL A 301 -25.88 20.83 -10.92
C VAL A 301 -27.08 19.88 -11.09
N ASP A 302 -27.75 19.97 -12.26
CA ASP A 302 -28.98 19.23 -12.53
C ASP A 302 -28.67 17.83 -13.10
N PRO A 303 -29.17 16.73 -12.49
CA PRO A 303 -29.00 15.37 -13.01
C PRO A 303 -29.56 15.18 -14.43
N ASN A 304 -30.60 15.91 -14.83
CA ASN A 304 -31.18 15.84 -16.17
C ASN A 304 -30.28 16.48 -17.22
N VAL A 305 -29.61 17.57 -16.87
CA VAL A 305 -28.63 18.22 -17.74
C VAL A 305 -27.45 17.28 -17.96
N ALA A 306 -26.91 16.70 -16.88
CA ALA A 306 -25.86 15.69 -16.98
C ALA A 306 -26.31 14.54 -17.88
N HIS A 307 -27.45 13.89 -17.58
CA HIS A 307 -27.96 12.77 -18.36
C HIS A 307 -28.13 13.10 -19.85
N ALA A 308 -28.65 14.29 -20.19
CA ALA A 308 -28.84 14.70 -21.58
C ALA A 308 -27.53 14.77 -22.38
N ILE A 309 -26.43 15.18 -21.75
CA ILE A 309 -25.09 15.18 -22.35
C ILE A 309 -24.55 13.76 -22.41
N LEU A 310 -24.62 13.03 -21.30
CA LEU A 310 -24.03 11.70 -21.11
C LEU A 310 -24.64 10.63 -22.02
N ALA A 311 -25.96 10.65 -22.21
CA ALA A 311 -26.68 9.60 -22.94
C ALA A 311 -26.51 9.66 -24.47
N ASP A 312 -26.06 10.79 -25.04
CA ASP A 312 -25.92 10.99 -26.48
C ASP A 312 -24.43 11.05 -26.90
N PRO A 313 -23.89 10.02 -27.59
CA PRO A 313 -22.50 10.02 -28.05
C PRO A 313 -22.12 11.22 -28.92
N ALA A 314 -23.04 11.74 -29.74
CA ALA A 314 -22.75 12.90 -30.57
C ALA A 314 -22.61 14.18 -29.72
N ARG A 315 -23.39 14.31 -28.64
CA ARG A 315 -23.24 15.42 -27.69
C ARG A 315 -21.93 15.31 -26.92
N ARG A 316 -21.54 14.12 -26.45
CA ARG A 316 -20.25 13.93 -25.76
C ARG A 316 -19.05 14.31 -26.64
N LEU A 317 -19.04 13.86 -27.89
CA LEU A 317 -17.98 14.21 -28.84
C LEU A 317 -17.97 15.71 -29.19
N GLY A 318 -19.15 16.30 -29.38
CA GLY A 318 -19.28 17.74 -29.62
C GLY A 318 -18.83 18.59 -28.42
N PHE A 319 -19.17 18.16 -27.21
CA PHE A 319 -18.71 18.75 -25.96
C PHE A 319 -17.17 18.69 -25.86
N ALA A 320 -16.58 17.50 -26.03
CA ALA A 320 -15.13 17.31 -25.99
C ALA A 320 -14.39 18.19 -27.02
N ALA A 321 -14.93 18.32 -28.24
CA ALA A 321 -14.37 19.19 -29.27
C ALA A 321 -14.40 20.68 -28.88
N ARG A 322 -15.46 21.13 -28.19
CA ARG A 322 -15.54 22.51 -27.68
C ARG A 322 -14.52 22.77 -26.58
N LEU A 323 -14.28 21.81 -25.68
CA LEU A 323 -13.21 21.92 -24.69
C LEU A 323 -11.85 22.13 -25.37
N VAL A 324 -11.52 21.31 -26.36
CA VAL A 324 -10.27 21.48 -27.12
C VAL A 324 -10.18 22.86 -27.78
N GLN A 325 -11.28 23.39 -28.30
CA GLN A 325 -11.31 24.72 -28.91
C GLN A 325 -11.07 25.83 -27.88
N GLU A 326 -11.76 25.80 -26.74
CA GLU A 326 -11.60 26.77 -25.66
C GLU A 326 -10.16 26.77 -25.12
N ALA A 327 -9.59 25.58 -24.87
CA ALA A 327 -8.21 25.45 -24.42
C ALA A 327 -7.20 26.05 -25.40
N LYS A 328 -7.41 25.87 -26.71
CA LYS A 328 -6.57 26.49 -27.74
C LYS A 328 -6.73 28.00 -27.81
N THR A 329 -7.95 28.51 -27.64
CA THR A 329 -8.24 29.95 -27.68
C THR A 329 -7.54 30.69 -26.54
N TYR A 330 -7.60 30.15 -25.33
CA TYR A 330 -7.14 30.82 -24.11
C TYR A 330 -5.84 30.26 -23.53
N GLY A 331 -5.21 29.28 -24.19
CA GLY A 331 -3.97 28.67 -23.73
C GLY A 331 -4.13 27.92 -22.41
N TYR A 332 -5.24 27.20 -22.22
CA TYR A 332 -5.43 26.34 -21.06
C TYR A 332 -4.57 25.07 -21.18
N ALA A 333 -4.13 24.54 -20.04
CA ALA A 333 -3.42 23.26 -19.99
C ALA A 333 -4.36 22.06 -20.17
N GLY A 334 -5.67 22.26 -19.96
CA GLY A 334 -6.68 21.22 -20.00
C GLY A 334 -7.98 21.68 -19.38
N PHE A 335 -8.80 20.73 -18.95
CA PHE A 335 -10.03 20.98 -18.21
C PHE A 335 -10.24 19.98 -17.07
N GLN A 336 -10.99 20.39 -16.05
CA GLN A 336 -11.47 19.52 -15.00
C GLN A 336 -12.98 19.35 -15.12
N LEU A 337 -13.45 18.11 -15.27
CA LEU A 337 -14.89 17.83 -15.22
C LEU A 337 -15.36 17.79 -13.77
N ASP A 338 -16.36 18.60 -13.46
CA ASP A 338 -17.01 18.69 -12.16
C ASP A 338 -18.51 18.41 -12.31
N PHE A 339 -18.80 17.21 -12.83
CA PHE A 339 -20.17 16.76 -13.07
C PHE A 339 -20.72 16.14 -11.80
N GLU A 340 -21.53 16.90 -11.08
CA GLU A 340 -22.10 16.53 -9.79
C GLU A 340 -23.60 16.22 -9.90
N GLN A 341 -24.14 15.58 -8.85
CA GLN A 341 -25.49 15.01 -8.83
C GLN A 341 -25.79 14.07 -10.01
N VAL A 342 -24.77 13.38 -10.54
CA VAL A 342 -24.98 12.39 -11.60
C VAL A 342 -25.59 11.14 -10.99
N ARG A 343 -26.73 10.70 -11.55
CA ARG A 343 -27.41 9.48 -11.09
C ARG A 343 -26.45 8.31 -11.13
N TRP A 344 -26.44 7.48 -10.09
CA TRP A 344 -25.61 6.27 -10.05
C TRP A 344 -25.87 5.31 -11.23
N THR A 345 -27.08 5.32 -11.80
CA THR A 345 -27.44 4.56 -13.02
C THR A 345 -26.75 5.07 -14.29
N ASP A 346 -26.26 6.30 -14.29
CA ASP A 346 -25.52 6.91 -15.40
C ASP A 346 -23.99 6.69 -15.26
N ARG A 347 -23.53 5.84 -14.32
CA ARG A 347 -22.11 5.53 -14.08
C ARG A 347 -21.31 5.23 -15.36
N ASP A 348 -21.83 4.33 -16.19
CA ASP A 348 -21.13 3.93 -17.42
C ASP A 348 -21.16 5.06 -18.47
N LEU A 349 -22.20 5.89 -18.46
CA LEU A 349 -22.31 7.05 -19.35
C LEU A 349 -21.34 8.17 -18.94
N LEU A 350 -21.19 8.43 -17.65
CA LEU A 350 -20.16 9.35 -17.11
C LEU A 350 -18.77 8.86 -17.47
N THR A 351 -18.52 7.56 -17.33
CA THR A 351 -17.25 6.94 -17.75
C THR A 351 -17.00 7.14 -19.24
N ALA A 352 -18.02 6.99 -20.10
CA ALA A 352 -17.91 7.23 -21.54
C ALA A 352 -17.62 8.70 -21.86
N LEU A 353 -18.24 9.67 -21.17
CA LEU A 353 -17.92 11.10 -21.34
C LEU A 353 -16.46 11.39 -21.03
N VAL A 354 -15.95 10.84 -19.93
CA VAL A 354 -14.56 11.04 -19.51
C VAL A 354 -13.60 10.42 -20.51
N GLN A 355 -13.91 9.23 -21.05
CA GLN A 355 -13.11 8.59 -22.10
C GLN A 355 -13.11 9.40 -23.40
N ASP A 356 -14.28 9.84 -23.88
CA ASP A 356 -14.42 10.63 -25.09
C ASP A 356 -13.68 11.98 -24.96
N SER A 357 -13.81 12.63 -23.80
CA SER A 357 -13.16 13.92 -23.50
C SER A 357 -11.65 13.78 -23.36
N ALA A 358 -11.18 12.76 -22.64
CA ALA A 358 -9.75 12.49 -22.46
C ALA A 358 -9.08 12.19 -23.82
N ALA A 359 -9.70 11.35 -24.64
CA ALA A 359 -9.19 11.03 -25.97
C ALA A 359 -9.02 12.29 -26.84
N ALA A 360 -10.00 13.20 -26.84
CA ALA A 360 -9.95 14.44 -27.60
C ALA A 360 -8.88 15.42 -27.06
N LEU A 361 -8.82 15.60 -25.74
CA LEU A 361 -7.86 16.50 -25.08
C LEU A 361 -6.42 15.99 -25.22
N HIS A 362 -6.17 14.71 -24.96
CA HIS A 362 -4.85 14.10 -25.12
C HIS A 362 -4.35 14.15 -26.55
N ALA A 363 -5.23 13.94 -27.54
CA ALA A 363 -4.88 14.11 -28.96
C ALA A 363 -4.46 15.54 -29.32
N ALA A 364 -4.86 16.53 -28.53
CA ALA A 364 -4.47 17.93 -28.64
C ALA A 364 -3.30 18.33 -27.70
N GLY A 365 -2.73 17.40 -26.94
CA GLY A 365 -1.68 17.68 -25.96
C GLY A 365 -2.16 18.37 -24.68
N LEU A 366 -3.45 18.26 -24.37
CA LEU A 366 -4.11 18.87 -23.21
C LEU A 366 -4.47 17.80 -22.16
N SER A 367 -4.54 18.17 -20.89
CA SER A 367 -4.93 17.25 -19.81
C SER A 367 -6.44 17.21 -19.54
N LEU A 368 -6.91 16.12 -18.95
CA LEU A 368 -8.23 16.02 -18.34
C LEU A 368 -8.12 15.53 -16.89
N SER A 369 -8.70 16.26 -15.95
CA SER A 369 -8.95 15.78 -14.60
C SER A 369 -10.45 15.69 -14.32
N VAL A 370 -10.83 15.02 -13.23
CA VAL A 370 -12.23 14.86 -12.82
C VAL A 370 -12.32 15.10 -11.31
N ALA A 371 -13.17 16.02 -10.87
CA ALA A 371 -13.58 16.13 -9.48
C ALA A 371 -14.51 14.96 -9.14
N VAL A 372 -14.25 14.28 -8.02
CA VAL A 372 -15.03 13.11 -7.62
C VAL A 372 -15.32 13.15 -6.12
N ILE A 373 -16.55 12.75 -5.76
CA ILE A 373 -16.95 12.61 -4.35
C ILE A 373 -16.39 11.27 -3.85
N PRO A 374 -15.61 11.27 -2.76
CA PRO A 374 -15.11 10.03 -2.20
C PRO A 374 -16.26 9.15 -1.69
N ARG A 375 -15.99 7.87 -1.53
CA ARG A 375 -16.91 6.91 -0.90
C ARG A 375 -16.26 6.26 0.29
N LEU A 376 -17.10 5.80 1.20
CA LEU A 376 -16.74 4.93 2.30
C LEU A 376 -17.18 3.50 2.02
N ASP A 377 -16.58 2.55 2.75
CA ASP A 377 -17.04 1.17 2.71
C ASP A 377 -18.51 1.07 3.16
N GLY A 378 -19.27 0.23 2.47
CA GLY A 378 -20.69 0.01 2.73
C GLY A 378 -21.67 1.05 2.17
N ASP A 379 -21.22 2.16 1.57
CA ASP A 379 -22.11 3.22 1.02
C ASP A 379 -23.16 2.67 0.06
N ALA A 380 -22.72 1.84 -0.90
CA ALA A 380 -23.59 1.25 -1.92
C ALA A 380 -24.63 0.26 -1.37
N THR A 381 -24.46 -0.18 -0.12
CA THR A 381 -25.34 -1.13 0.58
C THR A 381 -26.01 -0.51 1.80
N SER A 382 -25.87 0.80 1.99
CA SER A 382 -26.46 1.54 3.10
C SER A 382 -27.99 1.68 2.94
N THR A 383 -28.65 2.36 3.86
CA THR A 383 -30.09 2.62 3.82
C THR A 383 -30.38 4.08 4.16
N GLY A 384 -31.58 4.56 3.79
CA GLY A 384 -32.01 5.95 4.06
C GLY A 384 -31.14 6.99 3.35
N ASP A 385 -30.94 8.14 4.00
CA ASP A 385 -30.25 9.30 3.43
C ASP A 385 -28.84 8.99 2.91
N ARG A 386 -28.14 8.02 3.52
CA ARG A 386 -26.81 7.59 3.05
C ARG A 386 -26.87 6.86 1.70
N LEU A 387 -27.90 6.05 1.48
CA LEU A 387 -28.11 5.38 0.20
C LEU A 387 -28.55 6.38 -0.87
N ASP A 388 -29.38 7.36 -0.49
CA ASP A 388 -29.79 8.44 -1.38
C ASP A 388 -28.62 9.36 -1.76
N TYR A 389 -27.71 9.61 -0.81
CA TYR A 389 -26.44 10.30 -1.09
C TYR A 389 -25.59 9.49 -2.07
N TYR A 390 -25.44 8.18 -1.87
CA TYR A 390 -24.76 7.33 -2.85
C TYR A 390 -25.43 7.39 -4.24
N HIS A 391 -26.76 7.29 -4.31
CA HIS A 391 -27.49 7.29 -5.58
C HIS A 391 -27.39 8.61 -6.35
N THR A 392 -27.29 9.72 -5.64
CA THR A 392 -27.32 11.07 -6.22
C THR A 392 -25.93 11.64 -6.42
N TRP A 393 -25.02 11.49 -5.44
CA TRP A 393 -23.78 12.24 -5.38
C TRP A 393 -22.55 11.42 -5.75
N SER A 394 -22.38 10.20 -5.21
CA SER A 394 -21.09 9.49 -5.31
C SER A 394 -21.11 8.20 -6.14
N GLY A 395 -22.29 7.62 -6.41
CA GLY A 395 -22.44 6.31 -7.03
C GLY A 395 -22.11 6.25 -8.52
N ALA A 396 -22.12 7.39 -9.22
CA ALA A 396 -21.81 7.48 -10.65
C ALA A 396 -20.30 7.38 -10.94
N TYR A 397 -19.43 7.59 -9.95
CA TYR A 397 -17.99 7.59 -10.17
C TYR A 397 -17.40 6.17 -10.18
N ASP A 398 -17.03 5.67 -11.35
CA ASP A 398 -16.19 4.47 -11.49
C ASP A 398 -14.72 4.85 -11.33
N PHE A 399 -14.22 4.96 -10.09
CA PHE A 399 -12.87 5.48 -9.86
C PHE A 399 -11.78 4.77 -10.68
N PRO A 400 -11.73 3.41 -10.77
CA PRO A 400 -10.75 2.74 -11.62
C PRO A 400 -10.89 3.06 -13.11
N ALA A 401 -12.11 3.13 -13.65
CA ALA A 401 -12.31 3.44 -15.06
C ALA A 401 -12.00 4.90 -15.39
N LEU A 402 -12.40 5.82 -14.52
CA LEU A 402 -12.09 7.23 -14.62
C LEU A 402 -10.57 7.47 -14.56
N ALA A 403 -9.86 6.87 -13.61
CA ALA A 403 -8.40 7.01 -13.46
C ALA A 403 -7.60 6.39 -14.63
N ARG A 404 -8.17 5.44 -15.38
CA ARG A 404 -7.53 4.94 -16.62
C ARG A 404 -7.57 5.97 -17.74
N ALA A 405 -8.63 6.76 -17.84
CA ALA A 405 -8.80 7.76 -18.89
C ALA A 405 -8.22 9.14 -18.51
N ALA A 406 -8.53 9.64 -17.31
CA ALA A 406 -8.09 10.95 -16.84
C ALA A 406 -6.62 10.96 -16.38
N ASP A 407 -6.02 12.16 -16.37
CA ASP A 407 -4.67 12.41 -15.85
C ASP A 407 -4.63 12.27 -14.33
N PHE A 408 -5.66 12.76 -13.64
CA PHE A 408 -5.87 12.52 -12.21
C PHE A 408 -7.34 12.72 -11.80
N LEU A 409 -7.71 12.17 -10.65
CA LEU A 409 -8.97 12.41 -9.96
C LEU A 409 -8.72 13.33 -8.77
N ALA A 410 -9.48 14.41 -8.66
CA ALA A 410 -9.48 15.27 -7.49
C ALA A 410 -10.56 14.78 -6.53
N PHE A 411 -10.16 14.08 -5.48
CA PHE A 411 -11.12 13.62 -4.47
C PHE A 411 -11.53 14.79 -3.60
N MET A 412 -12.83 15.07 -3.55
CA MET A 412 -13.43 16.06 -2.67
C MET A 412 -13.52 15.50 -1.25
N THR A 413 -12.37 15.30 -0.62
CA THR A 413 -12.26 14.84 0.78
C THR A 413 -12.55 15.98 1.75
N TYR A 414 -13.74 16.54 1.61
CA TYR A 414 -14.37 17.53 2.48
C TYR A 414 -15.89 17.38 2.38
N ASP A 415 -16.64 18.16 3.16
CA ASP A 415 -18.08 18.01 3.36
C ASP A 415 -18.47 16.66 4.00
N GLU A 416 -17.62 16.17 4.92
CA GLU A 416 -17.92 15.01 5.77
C GLU A 416 -19.25 15.21 6.48
N HIS A 417 -19.36 16.31 7.22
CA HIS A 417 -20.61 16.83 7.73
C HIS A 417 -21.11 17.94 6.79
N ASN A 418 -22.37 17.85 6.37
CA ASN A 418 -23.00 18.76 5.42
C ASN A 418 -24.49 18.97 5.76
N GLY A 419 -25.26 19.55 4.83
CA GLY A 419 -26.68 19.87 5.05
C GLY A 419 -27.61 18.66 5.25
N LEU A 420 -27.12 17.43 5.04
CA LEU A 420 -27.86 16.19 5.29
C LEU A 420 -27.51 15.55 6.64
N THR A 421 -26.45 16.02 7.29
CA THR A 421 -25.96 15.48 8.57
C THR A 421 -26.10 16.52 9.66
N GLY A 422 -25.95 16.09 10.92
CA GLY A 422 -25.76 17.02 12.03
C GLY A 422 -24.40 17.74 11.96
N PRO A 423 -24.20 18.73 12.85
CA PRO A 423 -22.91 19.43 12.98
C PRO A 423 -21.75 18.47 13.21
N GLY A 424 -20.58 18.84 12.70
CA GLY A 424 -19.33 18.10 12.84
C GLY A 424 -18.25 18.63 11.90
N SER A 425 -17.11 17.95 11.86
CA SER A 425 -15.95 18.30 11.04
C SER A 425 -16.28 18.47 9.56
N VAL A 426 -15.64 19.44 8.91
CA VAL A 426 -15.72 19.64 7.46
C VAL A 426 -14.90 18.56 6.75
N ALA A 427 -13.74 18.21 7.29
CA ALA A 427 -12.85 17.20 6.70
C ALA A 427 -12.06 16.45 7.77
N GLY A 428 -12.76 15.81 8.71
CA GLY A 428 -12.16 15.08 9.83
C GLY A 428 -11.13 14.07 9.33
N ARG A 429 -9.93 14.10 9.91
CA ARG A 429 -8.82 13.26 9.46
C ARG A 429 -9.16 11.75 9.46
N PRO A 430 -9.82 11.19 10.49
CA PRO A 430 -10.24 9.79 10.48
C PRO A 430 -11.14 9.46 9.28
N TRP A 431 -12.07 10.34 8.94
CA TRP A 431 -12.95 10.17 7.79
C TRP A 431 -12.18 10.30 6.46
N MET A 432 -11.30 11.30 6.32
CA MET A 432 -10.46 11.42 5.11
C MET A 432 -9.66 10.13 4.87
N ARG A 433 -9.11 9.53 5.93
CA ARG A 433 -8.40 8.24 5.84
C ARG A 433 -9.31 7.12 5.32
N GLN A 434 -10.49 6.96 5.90
CA GLN A 434 -11.46 5.93 5.48
C GLN A 434 -11.90 6.15 4.01
N ALA A 435 -12.14 7.40 3.64
CA ALA A 435 -12.48 7.81 2.28
C ALA A 435 -11.37 7.44 1.29
N LEU A 436 -10.11 7.69 1.61
CA LEU A 436 -8.96 7.33 0.77
C LEU A 436 -8.77 5.81 0.69
N ASP A 437 -8.86 5.10 1.82
CA ASP A 437 -8.70 3.64 1.88
C ASP A 437 -9.71 2.91 0.97
N TYR A 438 -10.95 3.41 0.92
CA TYR A 438 -11.97 2.85 0.04
C TYR A 438 -11.85 3.35 -1.39
N SER A 439 -11.75 4.67 -1.58
CA SER A 439 -11.88 5.29 -2.91
C SER A 439 -10.67 5.07 -3.82
N LEU A 440 -9.48 4.81 -3.26
CA LEU A 440 -8.28 4.54 -4.03
C LEU A 440 -8.16 3.09 -4.51
N GLN A 441 -9.10 2.21 -4.18
CA GLN A 441 -9.08 0.83 -4.66
C GLN A 441 -9.15 0.79 -6.19
N GLY A 442 -8.05 0.37 -6.83
CA GLY A 442 -7.92 0.33 -8.29
C GLY A 442 -7.55 1.67 -8.94
N VAL A 443 -7.25 2.70 -8.15
CA VAL A 443 -6.73 4.00 -8.62
C VAL A 443 -5.22 4.06 -8.34
N PRO A 444 -4.37 4.32 -9.37
CA PRO A 444 -2.95 4.59 -9.12
C PRO A 444 -2.82 5.83 -8.22
N PRO A 445 -2.13 5.77 -7.06
CA PRO A 445 -2.16 6.88 -6.12
C PRO A 445 -1.58 8.19 -6.66
N GLY A 446 -0.59 8.13 -7.56
CA GLY A 446 -0.04 9.29 -8.27
C GLY A 446 -1.03 9.98 -9.24
N LYS A 447 -2.24 9.43 -9.41
CA LYS A 447 -3.38 10.00 -10.14
C LYS A 447 -4.51 10.46 -9.20
N ALA A 448 -4.24 10.68 -7.92
CA ALA A 448 -5.23 11.20 -6.96
C ALA A 448 -4.69 12.43 -6.24
N THR A 449 -5.52 13.43 -5.98
CA THR A 449 -5.19 14.53 -5.06
C THR A 449 -6.07 14.47 -3.81
N LEU A 450 -5.51 14.94 -2.69
CA LEU A 450 -6.27 15.18 -1.46
C LEU A 450 -7.08 16.47 -1.61
N GLY A 451 -8.38 16.43 -1.33
CA GLY A 451 -9.22 17.62 -1.22
C GLY A 451 -8.96 18.33 0.11
N VAL A 452 -8.76 19.64 0.08
CA VAL A 452 -8.53 20.46 1.28
C VAL A 452 -9.56 21.59 1.30
N PRO A 453 -10.44 21.66 2.31
CA PRO A 453 -11.34 22.79 2.48
C PRO A 453 -10.58 23.95 3.15
N THR A 454 -10.96 25.17 2.78
CA THR A 454 -10.44 26.43 3.36
C THR A 454 -11.61 27.31 3.79
N TYR A 455 -12.73 26.69 4.18
CA TYR A 455 -13.96 27.34 4.62
C TYR A 455 -14.42 26.71 5.93
N TYR A 456 -15.42 27.33 6.55
CA TYR A 456 -16.14 26.73 7.68
C TYR A 456 -17.53 26.26 7.27
N HIS A 457 -18.08 25.34 8.04
CA HIS A 457 -19.51 25.07 8.12
C HIS A 457 -20.06 25.48 9.49
N ASP A 458 -21.21 26.16 9.50
CA ASP A 458 -21.91 26.61 10.71
C ASP A 458 -23.36 26.14 10.65
N TRP A 459 -23.76 25.39 11.66
CA TRP A 459 -25.12 24.89 11.83
C TRP A 459 -25.83 25.64 12.93
N ASP A 460 -27.03 26.13 12.62
CA ASP A 460 -27.95 26.59 13.64
C ASP A 460 -28.64 25.41 14.35
N ARG A 461 -29.35 25.69 15.44
CA ARG A 461 -30.11 24.68 16.20
C ARG A 461 -31.19 23.96 15.37
N ALA A 462 -31.67 24.55 14.27
CA ALA A 462 -32.64 23.91 13.37
C ALA A 462 -31.97 22.98 12.35
N GLY A 463 -30.63 22.92 12.34
CA GLY A 463 -29.84 22.14 11.39
C GLY A 463 -29.63 22.86 10.06
N ASN A 464 -29.94 24.17 9.97
CA ASN A 464 -29.62 24.92 8.77
C ASN A 464 -28.12 25.15 8.70
N LEU A 465 -27.53 24.73 7.58
CA LEU A 465 -26.11 24.88 7.31
C LEU A 465 -25.83 26.20 6.57
N SER A 466 -24.77 26.89 6.98
CA SER A 466 -24.15 28.00 6.24
C SER A 466 -22.63 27.83 6.18
N SER A 467 -21.98 28.44 5.19
CA SER A 467 -20.54 28.31 4.99
C SER A 467 -19.94 29.64 4.54
N SER A 468 -18.77 29.99 5.05
CA SER A 468 -18.01 31.16 4.59
C SER A 468 -16.50 31.01 4.84
N SER A 469 -15.76 32.10 4.65
CA SER A 469 -14.30 32.18 4.82
C SER A 469 -13.85 31.97 6.26
N ILE A 470 -12.59 31.58 6.45
CA ILE A 470 -12.01 31.45 7.80
C ILE A 470 -11.94 32.82 8.51
N ASP A 471 -11.74 33.91 7.78
CA ASP A 471 -11.76 35.27 8.33
C ASP A 471 -13.15 35.64 8.90
N ASP A 472 -14.24 35.20 8.25
CA ASP A 472 -15.60 35.37 8.77
C ASP A 472 -15.82 34.53 10.04
N ALA A 473 -15.29 33.29 10.11
CA ALA A 473 -15.35 32.50 11.33
C ALA A 473 -14.65 33.20 12.50
N MET A 474 -13.50 33.84 12.26
CA MET A 474 -12.77 34.57 13.29
C MET A 474 -13.51 35.84 13.72
N THR A 475 -14.19 36.50 12.79
CA THR A 475 -15.08 37.63 13.09
C THR A 475 -16.25 37.19 13.98
N LEU A 476 -16.94 36.10 13.62
CA LEU A 476 -18.03 35.53 14.43
C LEU A 476 -17.57 35.13 15.83
N ALA A 477 -16.39 34.52 15.95
CA ALA A 477 -15.80 34.17 17.24
C ALA A 477 -15.59 35.40 18.12
N ALA A 478 -15.01 36.47 17.56
CA ALA A 478 -14.74 37.72 18.26
C ALA A 478 -16.02 38.44 18.69
N GLU A 479 -17.01 38.55 17.80
CA GLU A 479 -18.28 39.24 18.06
C GLU A 479 -19.14 38.52 19.11
N SER A 480 -19.08 37.19 19.12
CA SER A 480 -19.85 36.36 20.08
C SER A 480 -19.11 36.07 21.38
N GLY A 481 -17.82 36.42 21.48
CA GLY A 481 -16.96 36.05 22.61
C GLY A 481 -16.68 34.54 22.70
N ALA A 482 -16.90 33.80 21.61
CA ALA A 482 -16.59 32.38 21.54
C ALA A 482 -15.07 32.17 21.40
N THR A 483 -14.58 31.10 22.02
CA THR A 483 -13.17 30.70 21.92
C THR A 483 -13.08 29.47 21.04
N PRO A 484 -12.36 29.51 19.91
CA PRO A 484 -12.07 28.33 19.12
C PRO A 484 -11.33 27.27 19.91
N VAL A 485 -11.73 26.02 19.73
CA VAL A 485 -11.16 24.82 20.38
C VAL A 485 -10.67 23.86 19.30
N PHE A 486 -9.50 23.28 19.51
CA PHE A 486 -8.96 22.24 18.63
C PHE A 486 -9.51 20.87 19.05
N ASP A 487 -10.07 20.12 18.11
CA ASP A 487 -10.42 18.73 18.29
C ASP A 487 -9.24 17.82 17.83
N PRO A 488 -8.59 17.09 18.75
CA PRO A 488 -7.43 16.25 18.44
C PRO A 488 -7.78 14.91 17.76
N VAL A 489 -9.06 14.55 17.68
CA VAL A 489 -9.52 13.36 16.97
C VAL A 489 -9.73 13.69 15.50
N GLU A 490 -10.43 14.80 15.23
CA GLU A 490 -10.72 15.23 13.86
C GLU A 490 -9.56 15.99 13.21
N ASP A 491 -8.56 16.41 14.00
CA ASP A 491 -7.53 17.36 13.59
C ASP A 491 -8.18 18.63 13.00
N GLU A 492 -9.19 19.20 13.67
CA GLU A 492 -9.97 20.34 13.15
C GLU A 492 -10.33 21.34 14.25
N MET A 493 -10.57 22.60 13.90
CA MET A 493 -11.02 23.61 14.84
C MET A 493 -12.54 23.65 14.88
N HIS A 494 -13.09 23.89 16.07
CA HIS A 494 -14.52 24.12 16.23
C HIS A 494 -14.79 25.22 17.26
N LEU A 495 -15.97 25.81 17.18
CA LEU A 495 -16.47 26.74 18.18
C LEU A 495 -18.00 26.66 18.27
N SER A 496 -18.53 27.04 19.42
CA SER A 496 -19.97 27.16 19.61
C SER A 496 -20.29 28.54 20.15
N TYR A 497 -21.37 29.13 19.65
CA TYR A 497 -21.76 30.48 20.02
C TYR A 497 -23.28 30.64 20.06
N THR A 498 -23.75 31.82 20.48
CA THR A 498 -25.18 32.14 20.48
C THR A 498 -25.39 33.50 19.86
N LEU A 499 -26.14 33.54 18.77
CA LEU A 499 -26.49 34.75 18.04
C LEU A 499 -28.01 34.93 18.07
N TYR A 500 -28.48 36.07 18.57
CA TYR A 500 -29.91 36.38 18.72
C TYR A 500 -30.74 35.30 19.43
N GLY A 501 -30.13 34.57 20.38
CA GLY A 501 -30.78 33.49 21.13
C GLY A 501 -30.84 32.14 20.41
N VAL A 502 -30.23 32.02 19.22
CA VAL A 502 -30.05 30.76 18.50
C VAL A 502 -28.63 30.25 18.78
N HIS A 503 -28.52 28.96 19.09
CA HIS A 503 -27.24 28.29 19.29
C HIS A 503 -26.66 27.83 17.94
N HIS A 504 -25.35 27.97 17.81
CA HIS A 504 -24.59 27.66 16.61
C HIS A 504 -23.40 26.77 16.93
N GLU A 505 -23.07 25.86 16.02
CA GLU A 505 -21.88 25.03 16.06
C GLU A 505 -21.14 25.14 14.72
N LEU A 506 -19.90 25.61 14.78
CA LEU A 506 -19.07 25.94 13.63
C LEU A 506 -17.80 25.11 13.65
N TRP A 507 -17.47 24.49 12.50
CA TRP A 507 -16.25 23.71 12.28
C TRP A 507 -15.47 24.29 11.11
N TYR A 508 -14.14 24.36 11.23
CA TYR A 508 -13.29 24.98 10.24
C TYR A 508 -11.84 24.50 10.26
N GLU A 509 -11.15 24.72 9.15
CA GLU A 509 -9.73 24.47 9.00
C GLU A 509 -8.88 25.73 9.23
N SER A 510 -7.73 25.55 9.88
CA SER A 510 -6.63 26.50 9.92
C SER A 510 -5.40 25.93 9.20
N GLY A 511 -4.38 26.75 8.94
CA GLY A 511 -3.10 26.23 8.45
C GLY A 511 -2.47 25.17 9.35
N ASP A 512 -2.65 25.21 10.68
CA ASP A 512 -2.14 24.16 11.59
C ASP A 512 -2.88 22.83 11.38
N THR A 513 -4.21 22.85 11.30
CA THR A 513 -5.03 21.64 11.12
C THR A 513 -4.81 21.02 9.74
N ILE A 514 -4.70 21.84 8.69
CA ILE A 514 -4.33 21.37 7.35
C ILE A 514 -2.94 20.73 7.38
N SER A 515 -1.95 21.35 8.06
CA SER A 515 -0.59 20.77 8.18
C SER A 515 -0.58 19.38 8.81
N ARG A 516 -1.55 19.09 9.69
CA ARG A 516 -1.75 17.78 10.32
C ARG A 516 -2.32 16.76 9.34
N LYS A 517 -3.11 17.19 8.34
CA LYS A 517 -3.73 16.32 7.32
C LYS A 517 -2.82 16.05 6.11
N LEU A 518 -1.85 16.94 5.80
CA LEU A 518 -0.88 16.75 4.71
C LEU A 518 -0.04 15.45 4.74
N PRO A 519 0.30 14.84 5.90
CA PRO A 519 0.90 13.51 5.96
C PRO A 519 0.16 12.43 5.14
N LEU A 520 -1.16 12.55 4.96
CA LEU A 520 -1.94 11.63 4.12
C LEU A 520 -1.44 11.60 2.66
N ILE A 521 -0.96 12.72 2.12
CA ILE A 521 -0.40 12.78 0.75
C ILE A 521 0.80 11.86 0.62
N TYR A 522 1.66 11.85 1.63
CA TYR A 522 2.88 11.03 1.63
C TYR A 522 2.57 9.58 1.92
N GLU A 523 1.67 9.32 2.87
CA GLU A 523 1.27 7.97 3.24
C GLU A 523 0.63 7.21 2.07
N TYR A 524 -0.29 7.87 1.35
CA TYR A 524 -0.96 7.28 0.21
C TYR A 524 -0.20 7.48 -1.10
N GLY A 525 0.84 8.32 -1.14
CA GLY A 525 1.60 8.61 -2.37
C GLY A 525 0.83 9.46 -3.38
N LEU A 526 -0.06 10.35 -2.90
CA LEU A 526 -0.95 11.18 -3.71
C LEU A 526 -0.19 12.21 -4.54
N ARG A 527 -0.75 12.62 -5.68
CA ARG A 527 -0.19 13.61 -6.61
C ARG A 527 0.06 14.97 -5.94
N GLY A 528 -0.79 15.36 -5.00
CA GLY A 528 -0.77 16.65 -4.33
C GLY A 528 -2.13 16.98 -3.70
N ILE A 529 -2.48 18.26 -3.65
CA ILE A 529 -3.73 18.78 -3.09
C ILE A 529 -4.60 19.47 -4.15
N SER A 530 -5.92 19.43 -3.96
CA SER A 530 -6.90 20.29 -4.63
C SER A 530 -7.70 21.05 -3.58
N VAL A 531 -7.68 22.38 -3.62
CA VAL A 531 -8.08 23.23 -2.49
C VAL A 531 -9.33 24.03 -2.84
N TRP A 532 -10.39 23.82 -2.08
CA TRP A 532 -11.64 24.56 -2.19
C TRP A 532 -11.77 25.53 -1.00
N ARG A 533 -11.68 26.84 -1.20
CA ARG A 533 -11.30 27.54 -2.44
C ARG A 533 -10.48 28.78 -2.12
N LEU A 534 -9.78 29.26 -3.15
CA LEU A 534 -8.95 30.45 -3.07
C LEU A 534 -9.75 31.68 -2.57
N GLY A 535 -9.16 32.43 -1.66
CA GLY A 535 -9.72 33.60 -1.01
C GLY A 535 -10.50 33.33 0.27
N PHE A 536 -10.66 32.06 0.68
CA PHE A 536 -11.31 31.70 1.94
C PHE A 536 -10.33 31.26 3.02
N GLU A 537 -9.10 30.88 2.63
CA GLU A 537 -8.05 30.45 3.53
C GLU A 537 -7.55 31.54 4.47
N ASP A 538 -7.03 31.14 5.63
CA ASP A 538 -6.24 32.03 6.46
C ASP A 538 -4.78 32.12 5.94
N SER A 539 -4.08 33.20 6.29
CA SER A 539 -2.71 33.46 5.81
C SER A 539 -1.69 32.34 6.10
N SER A 540 -1.88 31.54 7.15
CA SER A 540 -0.96 30.47 7.52
C SER A 540 -1.02 29.27 6.59
N PHE A 541 -2.10 29.10 5.82
CA PHE A 541 -2.21 28.10 4.75
C PHE A 541 -1.06 28.20 3.75
N TRP A 542 -0.67 29.42 3.37
CA TRP A 542 0.39 29.64 2.38
C TRP A 542 1.77 29.24 2.89
N ASN A 543 1.98 29.09 4.20
CA ASN A 543 3.23 28.53 4.73
C ASN A 543 3.38 27.03 4.43
N LEU A 544 2.30 26.36 4.04
CA LEU A 544 2.29 24.93 3.73
C LEU A 544 2.69 24.64 2.28
N ILE A 545 2.62 25.64 1.39
CA ILE A 545 2.90 25.48 -0.03
C ILE A 545 4.18 26.24 -0.35
N PRO A 546 5.30 25.58 -0.70
CA PRO A 546 6.51 26.28 -1.08
C PRO A 546 6.31 27.03 -2.41
N ALA A 547 7.06 28.11 -2.60
CA ALA A 547 7.13 28.75 -3.90
C ALA A 547 7.64 27.76 -4.97
N ARG A 548 7.09 27.85 -6.17
CA ARG A 548 7.48 27.10 -7.34
C ARG A 548 8.89 27.52 -7.77
N ARG A 549 9.66 26.56 -8.25
CA ARG A 549 11.07 26.75 -8.65
C ARG A 549 11.23 27.03 -10.13
#